data_AF-A0A496Z3C7-F1
#
_entry.id   AF-A0A496Z3C7-F1
#
_cell.length_a   1.000
_cell.length_b   1.000
_cell.length_c   1.000
_cell.angle_alpha   90.00
_cell.angle_beta   90.00
_cell.angle_gamma   90.00
#
_symmetry.space_group_name_H-M   'P 1'
#
loop_
_entity.id
_entity.type
_entity.pdbx_description
1 polymer ?
#
loop_
_entity_poly.entity_id
_entity_poly.type
_entity_poly.pdbx_seq_one_letter_code
_entity_poly.pdbx_strand_id
1 'polypeptide(L)'
;MEMFNDKNYSKVLVIGAGSGRDMASSVLVTEKLRKLKIGVDLAGFLTPWALHTFDGELEKPVNELADKKSRKFIASREGVSLDSYFEPELARLNREFGLEIGAFYLFSLQYGTENLKDQLERLIKENSYDAIIALDVGGDILARKKDYSWLLTPIVDLSCLSILAGLRLKIDRYLTVVAPGVDGEIPCQNLIELFDELKSKGLVLGSEALGKSSSNYQVFQRISKHISSQTRSHSNTFRLIEKVVSATSAHISETIEKRVSVKGRRWRLSFPVDLKPSLAKGMYHFNLKSVHSIRDVRLRYEKIFEAFLKLKQLGAGGTEVDLSFIPRAIAGGAYKDTIFLLTPPERLKGKVRKDILEYGIKLTEQGDIPCSVILEKDRHALSLPPNLDVEKGGGFYTVCQSRSRRALFDRTG
;
A
#
# COMPACT_ATOMS: atom_id res chain seq x y z
N MET A 1 -12.92 -14.86 -16.04
CA MET A 1 -11.57 -15.47 -16.03
C MET A 1 -11.37 -16.60 -17.07
N GLU A 2 -11.96 -16.52 -18.27
CA GLU A 2 -11.68 -17.49 -19.36
C GLU A 2 -10.18 -17.62 -19.68
N MET A 3 -9.43 -16.53 -19.46
CA MET A 3 -7.96 -16.46 -19.56
C MET A 3 -7.19 -17.58 -18.82
N PHE A 4 -7.74 -18.14 -17.74
CA PHE A 4 -7.10 -19.22 -16.97
C PHE A 4 -7.59 -20.62 -17.37
N ASN A 5 -8.71 -20.73 -18.09
CA ASN A 5 -9.27 -22.03 -18.47
C ASN A 5 -8.41 -22.72 -19.55
N ASP A 6 -7.78 -21.93 -20.43
CA ASP A 6 -6.96 -22.44 -21.54
C ASP A 6 -5.50 -22.71 -21.13
N LYS A 7 -5.15 -22.44 -19.87
CA LYS A 7 -3.79 -22.55 -19.34
C LYS A 7 -3.70 -23.69 -18.35
N ASN A 8 -2.75 -24.61 -18.56
CA ASN A 8 -2.51 -25.74 -17.67
C ASN A 8 -1.65 -25.33 -16.46
N TYR A 9 -2.15 -24.42 -15.63
CA TYR A 9 -1.46 -24.02 -14.40
C TYR A 9 -1.73 -25.02 -13.28
N SER A 10 -0.68 -25.45 -12.60
CA SER A 10 -0.75 -26.31 -11.42
C SER A 10 -0.72 -25.50 -10.13
N LYS A 11 0.11 -24.44 -10.07
CA LYS A 11 0.24 -23.61 -8.86
C LYS A 11 0.44 -22.12 -9.20
N VAL A 12 -0.29 -21.25 -8.51
CA VAL A 12 -0.26 -19.79 -8.73
C VAL A 12 0.02 -19.05 -7.42
N LEU A 13 0.85 -18.02 -7.49
CA LEU A 13 1.03 -17.05 -6.41
C LEU A 13 0.09 -15.86 -6.61
N VAL A 14 -0.89 -15.70 -5.72
CA VAL A 14 -1.77 -14.52 -5.71
C VAL A 14 -1.22 -13.50 -4.72
N ILE A 15 -1.11 -12.24 -5.13
CA ILE A 15 -0.50 -11.17 -4.34
C ILE A 15 -1.51 -10.03 -4.20
N GLY A 16 -1.91 -9.70 -2.96
CA GLY A 16 -2.56 -8.41 -2.70
C GLY A 16 -1.56 -7.29 -3.00
N ALA A 17 -1.84 -6.48 -4.01
CA ALA A 17 -0.89 -5.54 -4.59
C ALA A 17 -0.67 -4.32 -3.69
N GLY A 18 -1.70 -3.90 -2.96
CA GLY A 18 -1.61 -3.03 -1.79
C GLY A 18 -1.42 -3.79 -0.48
N SER A 19 -1.42 -3.05 0.63
CA SER A 19 -1.41 -3.65 1.98
C SER A 19 -2.84 -3.89 2.50
N GLY A 20 -2.98 -4.69 3.56
CA GLY A 20 -4.28 -4.89 4.22
C GLY A 20 -5.36 -5.51 3.33
N ARG A 21 -6.34 -4.70 2.90
CA ARG A 21 -7.62 -5.18 2.34
C ARG A 21 -7.50 -5.80 0.95
N ASP A 22 -6.41 -5.56 0.22
CA ASP A 22 -6.14 -6.23 -1.05
C ASP A 22 -5.87 -7.72 -0.85
N MET A 23 -5.16 -8.09 0.22
CA MET A 23 -4.99 -9.50 0.59
C MET A 23 -6.32 -10.16 0.92
N ALA A 24 -7.18 -9.50 1.70
CA ALA A 24 -8.52 -10.02 1.99
C ALA A 24 -9.38 -10.16 0.71
N SER A 25 -9.22 -9.23 -0.23
CA SER A 25 -9.96 -9.21 -1.50
C SER A 25 -9.45 -10.23 -2.50
N SER A 26 -8.22 -10.74 -2.32
CA SER A 26 -7.64 -11.81 -3.14
C SER A 26 -8.51 -13.06 -3.17
N VAL A 27 -9.35 -13.27 -2.15
CA VAL A 27 -10.35 -14.36 -2.14
C VAL A 27 -11.32 -14.33 -3.33
N LEU A 28 -11.57 -13.16 -3.91
CA LEU A 28 -12.38 -13.03 -5.13
C LEU A 28 -11.77 -13.83 -6.30
N VAL A 29 -10.45 -13.94 -6.33
CA VAL A 29 -9.66 -14.65 -7.35
C VAL A 29 -9.31 -16.07 -6.89
N THR A 30 -8.84 -16.26 -5.65
CA THR A 30 -8.41 -17.59 -5.18
C THR A 30 -9.54 -18.61 -5.23
N GLU A 31 -10.77 -18.20 -4.92
CA GLU A 31 -11.97 -19.05 -5.02
C GLU A 31 -12.24 -19.56 -6.44
N LYS A 32 -11.88 -18.80 -7.48
CA LYS A 32 -11.99 -19.28 -8.88
C LYS A 32 -10.93 -20.32 -9.18
N LEU A 33 -9.68 -20.02 -8.83
CA LEU A 33 -8.54 -20.90 -9.07
C LEU A 33 -8.74 -22.25 -8.36
N ARG A 34 -9.25 -22.23 -7.13
CA ARG A 34 -9.62 -23.44 -6.39
C ARG A 34 -10.63 -24.32 -7.14
N LYS A 35 -11.70 -23.72 -7.71
CA LYS A 35 -12.70 -24.46 -8.50
C LYS A 35 -12.10 -25.08 -9.77
N LEU A 36 -11.04 -24.47 -10.30
CA LEU A 36 -10.25 -25.01 -11.41
C LEU A 36 -9.19 -26.03 -10.96
N LYS A 37 -9.15 -26.37 -9.65
CA LYS A 37 -8.16 -27.27 -9.04
C LYS A 37 -6.72 -26.79 -9.19
N ILE A 38 -6.52 -25.48 -9.29
CA ILE A 38 -5.20 -24.84 -9.32
C ILE A 38 -4.79 -24.56 -7.88
N GLY A 39 -3.60 -25.01 -7.48
CA GLY A 39 -3.05 -24.72 -6.16
C GLY A 39 -2.74 -23.22 -6.01
N VAL A 40 -3.00 -22.66 -4.84
CA VAL A 40 -2.81 -21.23 -4.60
C VAL A 40 -2.04 -21.00 -3.30
N ASP A 41 -0.96 -20.22 -3.41
CA ASP A 41 -0.36 -19.55 -2.26
C ASP A 41 -0.72 -18.06 -2.31
N LEU A 42 -0.88 -17.44 -1.15
CA LEU A 42 -1.26 -16.03 -1.03
C LEU A 42 -0.09 -15.21 -0.49
N ALA A 43 0.12 -14.03 -1.05
CA ALA A 43 1.03 -13.06 -0.48
C ALA A 43 0.42 -11.65 -0.43
N GLY A 44 1.11 -10.77 0.29
CA GLY A 44 0.87 -9.34 0.25
C GLY A 44 2.02 -8.59 0.91
N PHE A 45 1.85 -7.29 1.11
CA PHE A 45 2.92 -6.44 1.61
C PHE A 45 2.71 -6.06 3.07
N LEU A 46 3.82 -6.08 3.81
CA LEU A 46 3.90 -5.45 5.11
C LEU A 46 3.77 -3.94 4.96
N THR A 47 3.13 -3.34 5.95
CA THR A 47 2.97 -1.90 6.07
C THR A 47 4.34 -1.19 6.11
N PRO A 48 4.72 -0.41 5.08
CA PRO A 48 6.10 0.08 4.93
C PRO A 48 6.57 1.13 5.96
N TRP A 49 5.68 1.74 6.76
CA TRP A 49 6.06 2.65 7.84
C TRP A 49 6.09 2.01 9.22
N ALA A 50 5.63 0.77 9.30
CA ALA A 50 5.72 -0.01 10.51
C ALA A 50 6.77 -1.08 10.32
N LEU A 51 7.13 -1.64 11.46
CA LEU A 51 8.07 -2.70 11.62
C LEU A 51 7.30 -3.89 12.15
N HIS A 52 7.67 -5.07 11.68
CA HIS A 52 7.02 -6.29 12.07
C HIS A 52 8.04 -7.26 12.67
N THR A 53 7.58 -8.03 13.64
CA THR A 53 8.30 -9.23 14.08
C THR A 53 7.42 -10.45 13.91
N PHE A 54 8.07 -11.59 13.66
CA PHE A 54 7.47 -12.92 13.57
C PHE A 54 8.26 -13.84 14.50
N ASP A 55 7.60 -14.37 15.53
CA ASP A 55 8.22 -15.12 16.63
C ASP A 55 9.41 -14.39 17.29
N GLY A 56 9.30 -13.06 17.39
CA GLY A 56 10.33 -12.21 17.98
C GLY A 56 11.46 -11.83 17.01
N GLU A 57 11.58 -12.49 15.86
CA GLU A 57 12.52 -12.09 14.82
C GLU A 57 11.97 -10.92 14.00
N LEU A 58 12.86 -10.01 13.63
CA LEU A 58 12.51 -8.91 12.75
C LEU A 58 12.10 -9.39 11.36
N GLU A 59 11.16 -8.68 10.73
CA GLU A 59 10.76 -8.92 9.35
C GLU A 59 11.97 -9.03 8.41
N LYS A 60 11.90 -9.99 7.48
CA LYS A 60 12.83 -10.20 6.38
C LYS A 60 12.19 -9.67 5.09
N PRO A 61 12.92 -9.61 3.95
CA PRO A 61 12.29 -9.24 2.68
C PRO A 61 11.08 -10.12 2.33
N VAL A 62 11.16 -11.43 2.58
CA VAL A 62 10.06 -12.39 2.43
C VAL A 62 9.83 -13.10 3.76
N ASN A 63 8.59 -13.08 4.24
CA ASN A 63 8.19 -13.67 5.53
C ASN A 63 7.08 -14.68 5.31
N GLU A 64 7.33 -15.96 5.58
CA GLU A 64 6.29 -16.98 5.58
C GLU A 64 5.52 -17.00 6.91
N LEU A 65 4.19 -16.93 6.82
CA LEU A 65 3.24 -16.95 7.93
C LEU A 65 2.81 -18.39 8.25
N ALA A 66 3.69 -19.15 8.89
CA ALA A 66 3.39 -20.49 9.41
C ALA A 66 2.83 -20.42 10.85
N ASP A 67 1.71 -19.71 11.06
CA ASP A 67 1.09 -19.45 12.38
C ASP A 67 1.98 -18.71 13.39
N LYS A 68 3.03 -18.04 12.91
CA LYS A 68 3.99 -17.30 13.74
C LYS A 68 3.32 -16.18 14.52
N LYS A 69 3.72 -15.99 15.77
CA LYS A 69 3.29 -14.84 16.59
C LYS A 69 3.83 -13.56 15.97
N SER A 70 2.93 -12.69 15.54
CA SER A 70 3.32 -11.45 14.87
C SER A 70 3.12 -10.23 15.77
N ARG A 71 3.95 -9.21 15.58
CA ARG A 71 3.76 -7.89 16.19
C ARG A 71 4.07 -6.82 15.16
N LYS A 72 3.31 -5.72 15.18
CA LYS A 72 3.56 -4.51 14.39
C LYS A 72 3.85 -3.33 15.32
N PHE A 73 4.84 -2.50 15.00
CA PHE A 73 5.22 -1.34 15.81
C PHE A 73 5.88 -0.23 14.97
N ILE A 74 5.96 1.00 15.50
CA ILE A 74 6.66 2.13 14.88
C ILE A 74 7.98 2.32 15.62
N ALA A 75 9.07 2.54 14.89
CA ALA A 75 10.43 2.58 15.46
C ALA A 75 10.63 3.54 16.65
N SER A 76 9.87 4.65 16.71
CA SER A 76 9.97 5.67 17.76
C SER A 76 9.05 5.45 18.96
N ARG A 77 8.21 4.41 18.94
CA ARG A 77 7.27 4.08 20.02
C ARG A 77 7.27 2.59 20.25
N GLU A 78 7.66 2.18 21.45
CA GLU A 78 7.43 0.80 21.88
C GLU A 78 5.92 0.55 21.94
N GLY A 79 5.41 -0.22 20.99
CA GLY A 79 4.01 -0.57 20.90
C GLY A 79 3.15 0.51 20.25
N VAL A 80 2.67 0.21 19.05
CA VAL A 80 1.40 0.77 18.60
C VAL A 80 0.39 -0.36 18.71
N SER A 81 -0.69 -0.15 19.47
CA SER A 81 -1.88 -1.00 19.31
C SER A 81 -2.40 -0.74 17.91
N LEU A 82 -2.15 -1.66 17.00
CA LEU A 82 -2.71 -1.61 15.66
C LEU A 82 -3.79 -2.64 15.59
N ASP A 83 -4.94 -2.24 16.13
CA ASP A 83 -6.20 -2.95 16.07
C ASP A 83 -6.67 -3.20 14.61
N SER A 84 -5.88 -2.81 13.60
CA SER A 84 -6.13 -2.98 12.18
C SER A 84 -5.14 -3.90 11.44
N TYR A 85 -4.15 -4.48 12.12
CA TYR A 85 -3.17 -5.42 11.54
C TYR A 85 -3.74 -6.85 11.58
N PHE A 86 -4.31 -7.29 10.46
CA PHE A 86 -5.01 -8.59 10.37
C PHE A 86 -4.33 -9.57 9.41
N GLU A 87 -3.35 -9.11 8.64
CA GLU A 87 -2.67 -9.89 7.62
C GLU A 87 -2.07 -11.21 8.17
N PRO A 88 -1.47 -11.23 9.38
CA PRO A 88 -1.03 -12.49 9.99
C PRO A 88 -2.16 -13.43 10.39
N GLU A 89 -3.36 -12.90 10.65
CA GLU A 89 -4.53 -13.70 11.00
C GLU A 89 -5.12 -14.43 9.78
N LEU A 90 -4.70 -14.09 8.56
CA LEU A 90 -5.20 -14.72 7.33
C LEU A 90 -4.96 -16.22 7.28
N ALA A 91 -3.84 -16.72 7.84
CA ALA A 91 -3.58 -18.15 7.95
C ALA A 91 -4.62 -18.86 8.86
N ARG A 92 -5.05 -18.20 9.94
CA ARG A 92 -6.14 -18.70 10.79
C ARG A 92 -7.48 -18.66 10.05
N LEU A 93 -7.78 -17.53 9.39
CA LEU A 93 -9.02 -17.35 8.61
C LEU A 93 -9.13 -18.34 7.45
N ASN A 94 -8.02 -18.72 6.83
CA ASN A 94 -7.96 -19.76 5.81
C ASN A 94 -8.53 -21.09 6.31
N ARG A 95 -8.13 -21.52 7.52
CA ARG A 95 -8.63 -22.74 8.16
C ARG A 95 -10.08 -22.59 8.59
N GLU A 96 -10.44 -21.47 9.22
CA GLU A 96 -11.78 -21.21 9.72
C GLU A 96 -12.84 -21.18 8.60
N PHE A 97 -12.51 -20.58 7.46
CA PHE A 97 -13.43 -20.43 6.33
C PHE A 97 -13.26 -21.52 5.26
N GLY A 98 -12.31 -22.44 5.42
CA GLY A 98 -12.05 -23.53 4.47
C GLY A 98 -11.69 -23.01 3.07
N LEU A 99 -10.76 -22.05 2.99
CA LEU A 99 -10.37 -21.41 1.71
C LEU A 99 -9.35 -22.23 0.92
N GLU A 100 -8.74 -23.25 1.54
CA GLU A 100 -7.77 -24.17 0.93
C GLU A 100 -6.57 -23.47 0.27
N ILE A 101 -6.18 -22.30 0.78
CA ILE A 101 -4.94 -21.63 0.39
C ILE A 101 -3.79 -22.38 1.06
N GLY A 102 -2.69 -22.60 0.35
CA GLY A 102 -1.48 -23.25 0.84
C GLY A 102 -0.69 -22.33 1.78
N ALA A 103 0.43 -21.80 1.29
CA ALA A 103 1.30 -20.93 2.06
C ALA A 103 0.87 -19.46 2.00
N PHE A 104 1.23 -18.73 3.06
CA PHE A 104 0.98 -17.29 3.21
C PHE A 104 2.30 -16.54 3.36
N TYR A 105 2.52 -15.51 2.55
CA TYR A 105 3.75 -14.71 2.58
C TYR A 105 3.47 -13.22 2.79
N LEU A 106 4.29 -12.54 3.58
CA LEU A 106 4.30 -11.09 3.70
C LEU A 106 5.65 -10.52 3.25
N PHE A 107 5.61 -9.56 2.33
CA PHE A 107 6.78 -8.94 1.75
C PHE A 107 7.11 -7.61 2.44
N SER A 108 8.36 -7.44 2.85
CA SER A 108 8.85 -6.18 3.41
C SER A 108 9.45 -5.29 2.32
N LEU A 109 8.97 -4.04 2.28
CA LEU A 109 9.57 -2.98 1.45
C LEU A 109 10.72 -2.25 2.16
N GLN A 110 11.01 -2.56 3.44
CA GLN A 110 12.08 -1.89 4.19
C GLN A 110 13.46 -2.09 3.56
N TYR A 111 13.64 -3.22 2.87
CA TYR A 111 14.92 -3.68 2.31
C TYR A 111 15.11 -3.35 0.83
N GLY A 112 14.27 -2.48 0.28
CA GLY A 112 14.35 -2.03 -1.11
C GLY A 112 13.74 -3.00 -2.11
N THR A 113 13.38 -2.47 -3.27
CA THR A 113 12.66 -3.22 -4.31
C THR A 113 13.53 -4.26 -5.01
N GLU A 114 14.82 -3.99 -5.16
CA GLU A 114 15.74 -4.91 -5.87
C GLU A 114 16.03 -6.17 -5.06
N ASN A 115 16.27 -6.04 -3.75
CA ASN A 115 16.45 -7.18 -2.87
C ASN A 115 15.18 -8.03 -2.81
N LEU A 116 14.01 -7.39 -2.63
CA LEU A 116 12.74 -8.11 -2.62
C LEU A 116 12.48 -8.83 -3.95
N LYS A 117 12.79 -8.20 -5.10
CA LYS A 117 12.70 -8.84 -6.41
C LYS A 117 13.55 -10.11 -6.49
N ASP A 118 14.81 -10.05 -6.05
CA ASP A 118 15.70 -11.21 -6.09
C ASP A 118 15.24 -12.34 -5.16
N GLN A 119 14.71 -12.01 -3.98
CA GLN A 119 14.15 -12.99 -3.05
C GLN A 119 12.84 -13.60 -3.58
N LEU A 120 12.00 -12.80 -4.23
CA LEU A 120 10.78 -13.27 -4.86
C LEU A 120 11.08 -14.23 -6.02
N GLU A 121 12.13 -13.97 -6.81
CA GLU A 121 12.57 -14.91 -7.85
C GLU A 121 12.99 -16.27 -7.30
N ARG A 122 13.62 -16.30 -6.11
CA ARG A 122 13.95 -17.56 -5.42
C ARG A 122 12.69 -18.27 -4.95
N LEU A 123 11.82 -17.55 -4.27
CA LEU A 123 10.54 -18.08 -3.80
C LEU A 123 9.73 -18.71 -4.94
N ILE A 124 9.70 -18.05 -6.10
CA ILE A 124 8.98 -18.54 -7.28
C ILE A 124 9.54 -19.86 -7.80
N LYS A 125 10.87 -19.97 -7.87
CA LYS A 125 11.53 -21.21 -8.33
C LYS A 125 11.35 -22.34 -7.33
N GLU A 126 11.58 -22.07 -6.04
CA GLU A 126 11.49 -23.05 -4.96
C GLU A 126 10.08 -23.66 -4.86
N ASN A 127 9.04 -22.85 -5.08
CA ASN A 127 7.65 -23.29 -5.02
C ASN A 127 7.06 -23.69 -6.38
N SER A 128 7.84 -23.61 -7.46
CA SER A 128 7.41 -23.95 -8.82
C SER A 128 6.08 -23.29 -9.22
N TYR A 129 5.93 -21.98 -8.99
CA TYR A 129 4.72 -21.27 -9.46
C TYR A 129 4.74 -21.12 -11.00
N ASP A 130 3.58 -21.32 -11.62
CA ASP A 130 3.39 -21.20 -13.07
C ASP A 130 2.94 -19.79 -13.48
N ALA A 131 2.28 -19.06 -12.57
CA ALA A 131 1.84 -17.70 -12.79
C ALA A 131 1.80 -16.88 -11.49
N ILE A 132 1.79 -15.56 -11.66
CA ILE A 132 1.56 -14.58 -10.59
C ILE A 132 0.33 -13.75 -10.94
N ILE A 133 -0.55 -13.53 -9.97
CA ILE A 133 -1.67 -12.61 -10.09
C ILE A 133 -1.57 -11.57 -8.99
N ALA A 134 -1.27 -10.32 -9.36
CA ALA A 134 -1.43 -9.18 -8.47
C ALA A 134 -2.91 -8.77 -8.44
N LEU A 135 -3.46 -8.51 -7.25
CA LEU A 135 -4.82 -8.02 -7.07
C LEU A 135 -4.79 -6.68 -6.35
N ASP A 136 -5.38 -5.68 -6.98
CA ASP A 136 -5.50 -4.32 -6.48
C ASP A 136 -6.99 -3.96 -6.35
N VAL A 137 -7.36 -3.27 -5.27
CA VAL A 137 -8.74 -2.82 -5.07
C VAL A 137 -8.82 -1.30 -5.18
N GLY A 138 -9.63 -0.82 -6.12
CA GLY A 138 -9.80 0.61 -6.37
C GLY A 138 -9.06 1.11 -7.60
N GLY A 139 -7.96 0.48 -8.01
CA GLY A 139 -7.30 0.77 -9.28
C GLY A 139 -6.27 1.87 -9.21
N ASP A 140 -5.84 2.29 -8.02
CA ASP A 140 -4.79 3.29 -7.84
C ASP A 140 -3.40 2.79 -8.30
N ILE A 141 -3.16 1.47 -8.35
CA ILE A 141 -2.01 0.89 -9.05
C ILE A 141 -1.94 1.28 -10.55
N LEU A 142 -3.08 1.64 -11.14
CA LEU A 142 -3.20 2.09 -12.53
C LEU A 142 -3.08 3.62 -12.66
N ALA A 143 -2.71 4.35 -11.61
CA ALA A 143 -2.59 5.80 -11.68
C ALA A 143 -1.59 6.29 -12.72
N ARG A 144 -1.88 7.44 -13.34
CA ARG A 144 -0.95 8.21 -14.18
C ARG A 144 -0.34 9.34 -13.37
N LYS A 145 0.71 9.98 -13.89
CA LYS A 145 1.33 11.13 -13.21
C LYS A 145 0.33 12.22 -12.82
N LYS A 146 -0.68 12.49 -13.65
CA LYS A 146 -1.75 13.48 -13.35
C LYS A 146 -2.65 13.09 -12.17
N ASP A 147 -2.66 11.81 -11.80
CA ASP A 147 -3.49 11.25 -10.73
C ASP A 147 -2.75 11.28 -9.37
N TYR A 148 -1.42 11.48 -9.36
CA TYR A 148 -0.60 11.34 -8.15
C TYR A 148 -1.01 12.23 -6.99
N SER A 149 -1.42 13.47 -7.24
CA SER A 149 -1.92 14.38 -6.20
C SER A 149 -3.17 13.87 -5.48
N TRP A 150 -3.80 12.82 -6.02
CA TRP A 150 -4.96 12.18 -5.45
C TRP A 150 -4.59 10.92 -4.65
N LEU A 151 -3.47 10.26 -4.93
CA LEU A 151 -3.10 9.02 -4.25
C LEU A 151 -2.69 9.25 -2.79
N LEU A 152 -3.07 8.33 -1.91
CA LEU A 152 -2.89 8.40 -0.47
C LEU A 152 -1.85 7.38 0.02
N THR A 153 -1.75 6.18 -0.57
CA THR A 153 -0.64 5.25 -0.28
C THR A 153 -0.10 4.55 -1.54
N PRO A 154 0.43 5.29 -2.52
CA PRO A 154 0.88 4.66 -3.77
C PRO A 154 2.18 3.84 -3.62
N ILE A 155 2.84 3.85 -2.46
CA ILE A 155 4.14 3.21 -2.31
C ILE A 155 4.06 1.69 -2.50
N VAL A 156 3.01 1.06 -1.98
CA VAL A 156 2.90 -0.41 -1.99
C VAL A 156 2.56 -0.86 -3.41
N ASP A 157 1.56 -0.23 -4.01
CA ASP A 157 1.01 -0.57 -5.33
C ASP A 157 2.04 -0.34 -6.44
N LEU A 158 2.71 0.82 -6.41
CA LEU A 158 3.76 1.12 -7.40
C LEU A 158 5.03 0.30 -7.17
N SER A 159 5.36 -0.06 -5.92
CA SER A 159 6.47 -1.00 -5.64
C SER A 159 6.12 -2.39 -6.17
N CYS A 160 4.92 -2.89 -5.87
CA CYS A 160 4.41 -4.18 -6.35
C CYS A 160 4.49 -4.26 -7.88
N LEU A 161 3.92 -3.26 -8.58
CA LEU A 161 3.95 -3.20 -10.03
C LEU A 161 5.39 -3.21 -10.57
N SER A 162 6.28 -2.40 -9.99
CA SER A 162 7.69 -2.30 -10.42
C SER A 162 8.47 -3.61 -10.18
N ILE A 163 8.30 -4.23 -9.02
CA ILE A 163 8.95 -5.50 -8.64
C ILE A 163 8.49 -6.61 -9.59
N LEU A 164 7.18 -6.79 -9.72
CA LEU A 164 6.60 -7.89 -10.51
C LEU A 164 6.88 -7.72 -11.99
N ALA A 165 6.85 -6.50 -12.53
CA ALA A 165 7.23 -6.26 -13.92
C ALA A 165 8.74 -6.49 -14.15
N GLY A 166 9.56 -6.17 -13.15
CA GLY A 166 11.01 -6.29 -13.18
C GLY A 166 11.58 -7.70 -13.03
N LEU A 167 10.77 -8.71 -12.63
CA LEU A 167 11.24 -10.09 -12.52
C LEU A 167 11.81 -10.58 -13.86
N ARG A 168 12.92 -11.32 -13.80
CA ARG A 168 13.67 -11.88 -14.94
C ARG A 168 13.11 -13.22 -15.41
N LEU A 169 12.31 -13.88 -14.57
CA LEU A 169 11.74 -15.20 -14.86
C LEU A 169 10.72 -15.16 -16.00
N LYS A 170 10.74 -16.19 -16.87
CA LYS A 170 9.71 -16.37 -17.90
C LYS A 170 8.45 -17.02 -17.29
N ILE A 171 7.76 -16.24 -16.46
CA ILE A 171 6.50 -16.61 -15.80
C ILE A 171 5.40 -15.65 -16.23
N ASP A 172 4.18 -16.16 -16.39
CA ASP A 172 3.00 -15.35 -16.71
C ASP A 172 2.62 -14.47 -15.51
N ARG A 173 2.32 -13.19 -15.78
CA ARG A 173 2.09 -12.17 -14.74
C ARG A 173 0.87 -11.34 -15.09
N TYR A 174 -0.10 -11.38 -14.21
CA TYR A 174 -1.39 -10.71 -14.38
C TYR A 174 -1.60 -9.67 -13.29
N LEU A 175 -2.35 -8.64 -13.63
CA LEU A 175 -2.91 -7.69 -12.69
C LEU A 175 -4.43 -7.79 -12.77
N THR A 176 -5.09 -7.91 -11.62
CA THR A 176 -6.54 -7.83 -11.49
C THR A 176 -6.88 -6.59 -10.67
N VAL A 177 -7.65 -5.67 -11.26
CA VAL A 177 -8.19 -4.53 -10.54
C VAL A 177 -9.65 -4.79 -10.20
N VAL A 178 -9.98 -4.73 -8.92
CA VAL A 178 -11.31 -4.97 -8.37
C VAL A 178 -11.96 -3.64 -8.04
N ALA A 179 -13.20 -3.47 -8.49
CA ALA A 179 -14.06 -2.34 -8.18
C ALA A 179 -13.38 -0.96 -8.31
N PRO A 180 -12.98 -0.52 -9.53
CA PRO A 180 -12.26 0.73 -9.69
C PRO A 180 -12.97 1.95 -9.04
N GLY A 181 -12.21 2.74 -8.29
CA GLY A 181 -12.60 3.99 -7.62
C GLY A 181 -13.07 3.85 -6.17
N VAL A 182 -13.35 2.64 -5.68
CA VAL A 182 -13.91 2.44 -4.32
C VAL A 182 -12.94 2.78 -3.17
N ASP A 183 -11.66 3.02 -3.47
CA ASP A 183 -10.66 3.55 -2.54
C ASP A 183 -10.77 5.08 -2.33
N GLY A 184 -11.41 5.78 -3.26
CA GLY A 184 -11.53 7.24 -3.30
C GLY A 184 -10.25 7.97 -3.73
N GLU A 185 -9.29 7.27 -4.33
CA GLU A 185 -7.95 7.80 -4.59
C GLU A 185 -7.79 8.40 -5.98
N ILE A 186 -8.55 7.95 -6.98
CA ILE A 186 -8.54 8.55 -8.32
C ILE A 186 -9.92 9.14 -8.63
N PRO A 187 -10.01 10.39 -9.13
CA PRO A 187 -11.27 10.97 -9.59
C PRO A 187 -11.98 10.08 -10.62
N CYS A 188 -13.30 9.93 -10.50
CA CYS A 188 -14.12 9.07 -11.37
C CYS A 188 -13.87 9.31 -12.86
N GLN A 189 -13.81 10.58 -13.27
CA GLN A 189 -13.57 10.95 -14.67
C GLN A 189 -12.19 10.48 -15.15
N ASN A 190 -11.16 10.62 -14.30
CA ASN A 190 -9.82 10.15 -14.63
C ASN A 190 -9.78 8.62 -14.77
N LEU A 191 -10.51 7.89 -13.93
CA LEU A 191 -10.65 6.43 -14.04
C LEU A 191 -11.34 6.02 -15.34
N ILE A 192 -12.41 6.71 -15.74
CA ILE A 192 -13.10 6.42 -17.02
C ILE A 192 -12.12 6.58 -18.19
N GLU A 193 -11.44 7.73 -18.27
CA GLU A 193 -10.44 7.99 -19.32
C GLU A 193 -9.32 6.95 -19.32
N LEU A 194 -8.86 6.55 -18.13
CA LEU A 194 -7.81 5.55 -17.96
C LEU A 194 -8.25 4.19 -18.50
N PHE A 195 -9.47 3.76 -18.17
CA PHE A 195 -9.99 2.48 -18.65
C PHE A 195 -10.27 2.49 -20.16
N ASP A 196 -10.74 3.61 -20.71
CA ASP A 196 -10.93 3.76 -22.15
C ASP A 196 -9.59 3.73 -22.90
N GLU A 197 -8.55 4.36 -22.33
CA GLU A 197 -7.17 4.27 -22.83
C GLU A 197 -6.66 2.81 -22.80
N LEU A 198 -6.82 2.11 -21.68
CA LEU A 198 -6.38 0.71 -21.55
C LEU A 198 -7.11 -0.22 -22.52
N LYS A 199 -8.42 0.00 -22.74
CA LYS A 199 -9.21 -0.77 -23.71
C LYS A 199 -8.79 -0.48 -25.15
N SER A 200 -8.64 0.79 -25.53
CA SER A 200 -8.24 1.18 -26.90
C SER A 200 -6.84 0.68 -27.26
N LYS A 201 -5.95 0.51 -26.28
CA LYS A 201 -4.63 -0.11 -26.44
C LYS A 201 -4.64 -1.65 -26.41
N GLY A 202 -5.81 -2.29 -26.25
CA GLY A 202 -5.94 -3.73 -26.16
C GLY A 202 -5.28 -4.34 -24.92
N LEU A 203 -5.14 -3.57 -23.83
CA LEU A 203 -4.43 -3.99 -22.62
C LEU A 203 -5.34 -4.69 -21.59
N VAL A 204 -6.65 -4.55 -21.74
CA VAL A 204 -7.64 -5.28 -20.95
C VAL A 204 -7.79 -6.68 -21.54
N LEU A 205 -7.30 -7.69 -20.82
CA LEU A 205 -7.41 -9.09 -21.23
C LEU A 205 -8.84 -9.64 -21.04
N GLY A 206 -9.58 -9.06 -20.10
CA GLY A 206 -10.98 -9.40 -19.87
C GLY A 206 -11.54 -8.67 -18.66
N SER A 207 -12.85 -8.77 -18.49
CA SER A 207 -13.55 -8.23 -17.34
C SER A 207 -14.70 -9.13 -16.92
N GLU A 208 -15.07 -9.06 -15.65
CA GLU A 208 -16.16 -9.84 -15.07
C GLU A 208 -16.92 -8.99 -14.05
N ALA A 209 -18.22 -9.24 -13.92
CA ALA A 209 -19.06 -8.49 -13.00
C ALA A 209 -18.92 -9.00 -11.56
N LEU A 210 -18.83 -8.07 -10.60
CA LEU A 210 -18.98 -8.31 -9.18
C LEU A 210 -20.47 -8.45 -8.85
N GLY A 211 -20.98 -9.68 -8.96
CA GLY A 211 -22.37 -10.00 -8.68
C GLY A 211 -22.57 -10.38 -7.22
N LYS A 212 -23.63 -9.84 -6.59
CA LYS A 212 -24.04 -10.18 -5.21
C LYS A 212 -24.31 -11.68 -5.02
N SER A 213 -24.80 -12.35 -6.06
CA SER A 213 -25.08 -13.80 -6.08
C SER A 213 -23.85 -14.67 -6.38
N SER A 214 -22.72 -14.07 -6.75
CA SER A 214 -21.52 -14.86 -7.03
C SER A 214 -20.95 -15.44 -5.73
N SER A 215 -20.62 -16.73 -5.74
CA SER A 215 -20.06 -17.42 -4.56
C SER A 215 -18.81 -16.71 -4.03
N ASN A 216 -17.98 -16.19 -4.93
CA ASN A 216 -16.72 -15.55 -4.58
C ASN A 216 -16.95 -14.24 -3.84
N TYR A 217 -17.93 -13.45 -4.30
CA TYR A 217 -18.34 -12.24 -3.60
C TYR A 217 -18.93 -12.55 -2.22
N GLN A 218 -19.72 -13.63 -2.09
CA GLN A 218 -20.27 -14.04 -0.80
C GLN A 218 -19.17 -14.45 0.20
N VAL A 219 -18.17 -15.19 -0.25
CA VAL A 219 -16.99 -15.54 0.57
C VAL A 219 -16.23 -14.27 0.97
N PHE A 220 -15.93 -13.39 0.01
CA PHE A 220 -15.31 -12.08 0.26
C PHE A 220 -16.08 -11.25 1.29
N GLN A 221 -17.40 -11.20 1.19
CA GLN A 221 -18.26 -10.46 2.10
C GLN A 221 -18.21 -11.05 3.52
N ARG A 222 -18.25 -12.38 3.66
CA ARG A 222 -18.15 -13.06 4.97
C ARG A 222 -16.82 -12.79 5.65
N ILE A 223 -15.70 -12.96 4.94
CA ILE A 223 -14.36 -12.71 5.47
C ILE A 223 -14.20 -11.23 5.84
N SER A 224 -14.62 -10.31 4.96
CA SER A 224 -14.48 -8.88 5.20
C SER A 224 -15.29 -8.40 6.41
N LYS A 225 -16.49 -8.95 6.62
CA LYS A 225 -17.30 -8.71 7.83
C LYS A 225 -16.65 -9.28 9.08
N HIS A 226 -16.13 -10.51 9.02
CA HIS A 226 -15.44 -11.13 10.15
C HIS A 226 -14.19 -10.34 10.55
N ILE A 227 -13.35 -9.95 9.59
CA ILE A 227 -12.19 -9.08 9.87
C ILE A 227 -12.66 -7.79 10.55
N SER A 228 -13.74 -7.17 10.06
CA SER A 228 -14.24 -5.91 10.63
C SER A 228 -14.87 -6.08 12.03
N SER A 229 -15.36 -7.27 12.40
CA SER A 229 -15.92 -7.53 13.73
C SER A 229 -14.86 -7.94 14.75
N GLN A 230 -13.79 -8.62 14.32
CA GLN A 230 -12.70 -9.07 15.18
C GLN A 230 -11.59 -8.04 15.34
N THR A 231 -11.55 -7.05 14.45
CA THR A 231 -10.51 -6.01 14.45
C THR A 231 -11.20 -4.64 14.45
N ARG A 232 -10.51 -3.57 14.86
CA ARG A 232 -11.02 -2.22 14.65
C ARG A 232 -10.77 -1.72 13.22
N SER A 233 -10.35 -2.60 12.30
CA SER A 233 -10.14 -2.30 10.88
C SER A 233 -11.46 -2.07 10.17
N HIS A 234 -11.93 -0.82 10.16
CA HIS A 234 -13.08 -0.43 9.32
C HIS A 234 -12.58 -0.06 7.93
N SER A 235 -13.04 -0.79 6.90
CA SER A 235 -12.65 -0.53 5.52
C SER A 235 -13.74 0.25 4.78
N ASN A 236 -13.43 1.49 4.42
CA ASN A 236 -14.26 2.27 3.51
C ASN A 236 -14.38 1.59 2.15
N THR A 237 -13.29 0.97 1.67
CA THR A 237 -13.23 0.18 0.44
C THR A 237 -14.29 -0.94 0.44
N PHE A 238 -14.33 -1.76 1.49
CA PHE A 238 -15.33 -2.83 1.61
C PHE A 238 -16.77 -2.28 1.63
N ARG A 239 -17.03 -1.24 2.44
CA ARG A 239 -18.34 -0.58 2.51
C ARG A 239 -18.79 -0.05 1.14
N LEU A 240 -17.88 0.56 0.39
CA LEU A 240 -18.16 1.12 -0.93
C LEU A 240 -18.35 0.01 -1.98
N ILE A 241 -17.62 -1.09 -1.90
CA ILE A 241 -17.89 -2.28 -2.72
C ILE A 241 -19.30 -2.81 -2.45
N GLU A 242 -19.72 -2.98 -1.18
CA GLU A 242 -21.08 -3.43 -0.86
C GLU A 242 -22.14 -2.50 -1.42
N LYS A 243 -21.91 -1.18 -1.32
CA LYS A 243 -22.81 -0.15 -1.85
C LYS A 243 -22.88 -0.23 -3.38
N VAL A 244 -21.73 -0.29 -4.06
CA VAL A 244 -21.64 -0.38 -5.52
C VAL A 244 -22.34 -1.64 -6.01
N VAL A 245 -22.03 -2.81 -5.46
CA VAL A 245 -22.63 -4.10 -5.88
C VAL A 245 -24.15 -4.08 -5.70
N SER A 246 -24.66 -3.40 -4.67
CA SER A 246 -26.10 -3.28 -4.40
C SER A 246 -26.80 -2.13 -5.14
N ALA A 247 -26.05 -1.21 -5.77
CA ALA A 247 -26.62 0.00 -6.33
C ALA A 247 -27.45 -0.26 -7.59
N THR A 248 -28.57 0.43 -7.74
CA THR A 248 -29.33 0.53 -9.00
C THR A 248 -29.05 1.86 -9.73
N SER A 249 -28.54 2.86 -9.01
CA SER A 249 -28.19 4.17 -9.56
C SER A 249 -27.02 4.10 -10.55
N ALA A 250 -27.02 5.00 -11.53
CA ALA A 250 -25.92 5.15 -12.50
C ALA A 250 -24.69 5.87 -11.94
N HIS A 251 -24.83 6.53 -10.78
CA HIS A 251 -23.77 7.27 -10.08
C HIS A 251 -23.93 7.12 -8.57
N ILE A 252 -22.81 7.10 -7.85
CA ILE A 252 -22.78 7.13 -6.38
C ILE A 252 -21.83 8.24 -5.97
N SER A 253 -22.30 9.16 -5.12
CA SER A 253 -21.47 10.18 -4.49
C SER A 253 -21.44 9.94 -2.98
N GLU A 254 -20.24 10.00 -2.41
CA GLU A 254 -19.93 9.68 -1.02
C GLU A 254 -18.87 10.66 -0.51
N THR A 255 -18.65 10.66 0.81
CA THR A 255 -17.53 11.36 1.42
C THR A 255 -16.79 10.41 2.35
N ILE A 256 -15.49 10.29 2.16
CA ILE A 256 -14.60 9.57 3.06
C ILE A 256 -13.94 10.58 3.99
N GLU A 257 -13.96 10.29 5.29
CA GLU A 257 -13.17 11.02 6.27
C GLU A 257 -11.89 10.25 6.61
N LYS A 258 -10.74 10.93 6.55
CA LYS A 258 -9.48 10.45 7.13
C LYS A 258 -9.03 11.39 8.25
N ARG A 259 -8.34 10.84 9.24
CA ARG A 259 -7.77 11.62 10.35
C ARG A 259 -6.25 11.63 10.21
N VAL A 260 -5.65 12.80 10.34
CA VAL A 260 -4.20 12.95 10.46
C VAL A 260 -3.87 13.49 11.85
N SER A 261 -2.74 13.08 12.40
CA SER A 261 -2.35 13.49 13.74
C SER A 261 -0.86 13.66 13.90
N VAL A 262 -0.46 14.67 14.68
CA VAL A 262 0.91 14.89 15.14
C VAL A 262 0.84 14.91 16.66
N LYS A 263 1.54 13.97 17.33
CA LYS A 263 1.66 13.90 18.81
C LYS A 263 0.37 14.23 19.60
N GLY A 264 -0.78 13.70 19.15
CA GLY A 264 -2.07 13.84 19.84
C GLY A 264 -2.99 14.95 19.32
N ARG A 265 -2.46 15.98 18.64
CA ARG A 265 -3.29 16.94 17.90
C ARG A 265 -3.80 16.28 16.62
N ARG A 266 -5.10 16.43 16.33
CA ARG A 266 -5.80 15.75 15.24
C ARG A 266 -6.44 16.75 14.28
N TRP A 267 -6.36 16.46 12.99
CA TRP A 267 -7.09 17.15 11.93
C TRP A 267 -7.93 16.12 11.17
N ARG A 268 -9.12 16.53 10.72
CA ARG A 268 -10.01 15.71 9.88
C ARG A 268 -9.93 16.18 8.44
N LEU A 269 -9.86 15.22 7.54
CA LEU A 269 -9.83 15.42 6.10
C LEU A 269 -11.06 14.76 5.52
N SER A 270 -11.85 15.50 4.75
CA SER A 270 -13.01 14.96 4.04
C SER A 270 -12.71 14.96 2.55
N PHE A 271 -12.94 13.84 1.90
CA PHE A 271 -12.68 13.65 0.48
C PHE A 271 -13.96 13.19 -0.21
N PRO A 272 -14.39 13.88 -1.29
CA PRO A 272 -15.48 13.37 -2.10
C PRO A 272 -15.03 12.09 -2.81
N VAL A 273 -15.94 11.14 -2.91
CA VAL A 273 -15.77 9.91 -3.66
C VAL A 273 -16.95 9.76 -4.59
N ASP A 274 -16.67 9.86 -5.88
CA ASP A 274 -17.64 9.68 -6.95
C ASP A 274 -17.35 8.36 -7.64
N LEU A 275 -18.38 7.53 -7.82
CA LEU A 275 -18.26 6.20 -8.41
C LEU A 275 -19.27 6.04 -9.54
N LYS A 276 -18.82 5.44 -10.63
CA LYS A 276 -19.68 4.98 -11.72
C LYS A 276 -19.89 3.47 -11.58
N PRO A 277 -21.06 2.98 -11.15
CA PRO A 277 -21.27 1.55 -10.91
C PRO A 277 -21.05 0.66 -12.13
N SER A 278 -21.22 1.16 -13.36
CA SER A 278 -20.89 0.39 -14.56
C SER A 278 -19.39 0.07 -14.71
N LEU A 279 -18.52 0.83 -14.03
CA LEU A 279 -17.10 0.54 -13.89
C LEU A 279 -16.80 -0.16 -12.57
N ALA A 280 -17.29 0.39 -11.44
CA ALA A 280 -16.97 -0.09 -10.10
C ALA A 280 -17.59 -1.47 -9.75
N LYS A 281 -18.56 -1.97 -10.52
CA LYS A 281 -19.08 -3.35 -10.40
C LYS A 281 -18.26 -4.37 -11.19
N GLY A 282 -17.03 -4.05 -11.57
CA GLY A 282 -16.18 -4.93 -12.36
C GLY A 282 -14.94 -5.42 -11.62
N MET A 283 -14.45 -6.59 -12.04
CA MET A 283 -13.06 -6.99 -11.93
C MET A 283 -12.46 -7.00 -13.33
N TYR A 284 -11.29 -6.38 -13.49
CA TYR A 284 -10.63 -6.20 -14.78
C TYR A 284 -9.26 -6.84 -14.75
N HIS A 285 -8.94 -7.63 -15.76
CA HIS A 285 -7.69 -8.38 -15.84
C HIS A 285 -6.79 -7.81 -16.92
N PHE A 286 -5.50 -7.74 -16.62
CA PHE A 286 -4.48 -7.15 -17.48
C PHE A 286 -3.24 -8.02 -17.52
N ASN A 287 -2.47 -7.91 -18.59
CA ASN A 287 -1.08 -8.35 -18.59
C ASN A 287 -0.26 -7.33 -17.78
N LEU A 288 0.36 -7.77 -16.68
CA LEU A 288 1.03 -6.87 -15.74
C LEU A 288 2.19 -6.13 -16.42
N LYS A 289 2.97 -6.82 -17.27
CA LYS A 289 4.10 -6.20 -17.98
C LYS A 289 3.63 -5.13 -18.95
N SER A 290 2.54 -5.40 -19.69
CA SER A 290 1.99 -4.43 -20.63
C SER A 290 1.46 -3.19 -19.91
N VAL A 291 0.78 -3.35 -18.77
CA VAL A 291 0.36 -2.22 -17.93
C VAL A 291 1.57 -1.42 -17.46
N HIS A 292 2.59 -2.07 -16.90
CA HIS A 292 3.80 -1.39 -16.44
C HIS A 292 4.54 -0.66 -17.56
N SER A 293 4.56 -1.21 -18.79
CA SER A 293 5.28 -0.61 -19.93
C SER A 293 4.78 0.77 -20.34
N ILE A 294 3.52 1.09 -20.06
CA ILE A 294 2.90 2.38 -20.37
C ILE A 294 2.87 3.34 -19.16
N ARG A 295 3.52 2.98 -18.04
CA ARG A 295 3.57 3.84 -16.85
C ARG A 295 4.83 4.68 -16.81
N ASP A 296 4.66 5.90 -16.32
CA ASP A 296 5.70 6.91 -16.23
C ASP A 296 6.71 6.63 -15.10
N VAL A 297 6.30 5.89 -14.05
CA VAL A 297 7.11 5.71 -12.85
C VAL A 297 7.56 4.28 -12.69
N ARG A 298 8.88 4.15 -12.51
CA ARG A 298 9.53 2.94 -12.01
C ARG A 298 10.03 3.22 -10.61
N LEU A 299 9.41 2.59 -9.63
CA LEU A 299 9.80 2.76 -8.24
C LEU A 299 10.91 1.76 -7.91
N ARG A 300 12.14 2.28 -7.87
CA ARG A 300 13.35 1.55 -7.47
C ARG A 300 14.03 2.34 -6.37
N TYR A 301 14.36 1.66 -5.27
CA TYR A 301 15.03 2.21 -4.10
C TYR A 301 15.69 1.10 -3.29
N GLU A 302 16.69 1.47 -2.49
CA GLU A 302 17.38 0.56 -1.56
C GLU A 302 16.78 0.64 -0.16
N LYS A 303 16.30 1.83 0.22
CA LYS A 303 15.75 2.10 1.56
C LYS A 303 14.37 2.72 1.44
N ILE A 304 13.46 2.36 2.35
CA ILE A 304 12.09 2.88 2.31
C ILE A 304 12.02 4.41 2.38
N PHE A 305 12.98 5.04 3.08
CA PHE A 305 13.09 6.50 3.15
C PHE A 305 13.19 7.16 1.76
N GLU A 306 13.96 6.56 0.85
CA GLU A 306 14.14 7.05 -0.53
C GLU A 306 12.82 6.94 -1.31
N ALA A 307 12.07 5.87 -1.10
CA ALA A 307 10.78 5.67 -1.72
C ALA A 307 9.79 6.77 -1.33
N PHE A 308 9.70 7.11 -0.04
CA PHE A 308 8.83 8.18 0.44
C PHE A 308 9.20 9.53 -0.17
N LEU A 309 10.48 9.88 -0.18
CA LEU A 309 10.93 11.13 -0.80
C LEU A 309 10.60 11.18 -2.29
N LYS A 310 10.87 10.09 -3.02
CA LYS A 310 10.58 10.00 -4.45
C LYS A 310 9.09 10.18 -4.74
N LEU A 311 8.21 9.57 -3.94
CA LEU A 311 6.75 9.74 -4.10
C LEU A 311 6.30 11.17 -3.81
N LYS A 312 6.88 11.82 -2.80
CA LYS A 312 6.59 13.24 -2.52
C LYS A 312 7.06 14.16 -3.64
N GLN A 313 8.23 13.92 -4.21
CA GLN A 313 8.72 14.65 -5.39
C GLN A 313 7.85 14.43 -6.63
N LEU A 314 7.23 13.25 -6.76
CA LEU A 314 6.26 12.95 -7.81
C LEU A 314 4.88 13.60 -7.56
N GLY A 315 4.68 14.24 -6.40
CA GLY A 315 3.44 14.93 -6.04
C GLY A 315 2.36 14.02 -5.46
N ALA A 316 2.73 12.88 -4.85
CA ALA A 316 1.77 11.99 -4.21
C ALA A 316 0.93 12.72 -3.15
N GLY A 317 -0.39 12.62 -3.29
CA GLY A 317 -1.41 13.34 -2.54
C GLY A 317 -1.35 13.15 -1.03
N GLY A 318 -0.97 11.96 -0.61
CA GLY A 318 -0.66 11.56 0.75
C GLY A 318 0.31 10.38 0.74
N THR A 319 0.86 10.08 1.89
CA THR A 319 1.37 8.76 2.23
C THR A 319 0.73 8.38 3.57
N GLU A 320 0.43 7.11 3.83
CA GLU A 320 0.04 6.63 5.18
C GLU A 320 1.07 6.97 6.28
N VAL A 321 2.23 7.47 5.86
CA VAL A 321 3.42 7.73 6.66
C VAL A 321 3.66 9.22 6.87
N ASP A 322 2.86 10.05 6.19
CA ASP A 322 2.83 11.48 6.43
C ASP A 322 2.56 11.71 7.91
N LEU A 323 3.40 12.53 8.53
CA LEU A 323 3.28 12.87 9.94
C LEU A 323 3.53 11.66 10.87
N SER A 324 4.38 10.73 10.44
CA SER A 324 4.84 9.57 11.22
C SER A 324 6.36 9.47 11.28
N PHE A 325 6.85 8.62 12.17
CA PHE A 325 8.26 8.24 12.22
C PHE A 325 8.55 7.08 11.27
N ILE A 326 9.68 7.16 10.60
CA ILE A 326 10.20 6.07 9.76
C ILE A 326 11.67 5.81 10.07
N PRO A 327 12.14 4.56 9.91
CA PRO A 327 13.57 4.26 9.99
C PRO A 327 14.30 4.84 8.78
N ARG A 328 15.52 5.37 8.97
CA ARG A 328 16.41 5.72 7.84
C ARG A 328 17.26 4.54 7.38
N ALA A 329 17.55 3.60 8.26
CA ALA A 329 18.29 2.38 7.94
C ALA A 329 17.92 1.21 8.86
N ILE A 330 18.13 0.00 8.33
CA ILE A 330 18.15 -1.26 9.08
C ILE A 330 19.55 -1.83 8.97
N ALA A 331 20.19 -2.13 10.10
CA ALA A 331 21.52 -2.75 10.13
C ALA A 331 21.62 -3.74 11.30
N GLY A 332 22.10 -4.96 11.01
CA GLY A 332 22.32 -5.99 12.04
C GLY A 332 21.06 -6.40 12.81
N GLY A 333 19.88 -6.35 12.18
CA GLY A 333 18.60 -6.67 12.83
C GLY A 333 18.07 -5.57 13.76
N ALA A 334 18.64 -4.35 13.71
CA ALA A 334 18.18 -3.19 14.48
C ALA A 334 17.98 -1.96 13.59
N TYR A 335 17.03 -1.10 13.98
CA TYR A 335 16.77 0.18 13.32
C TYR A 335 17.67 1.25 13.90
N LYS A 336 18.16 2.13 13.03
CA LYS A 336 18.91 3.32 13.43
C LYS A 336 18.30 4.56 12.81
N ASP A 337 18.49 5.69 13.49
CA ASP A 337 18.29 7.02 12.94
C ASP A 337 16.85 7.30 12.48
N THR A 338 15.87 7.11 13.38
CA THR A 338 14.46 7.40 13.06
C THR A 338 14.26 8.88 12.79
N ILE A 339 13.48 9.19 11.76
CA ILE A 339 13.13 10.57 11.40
C ILE A 339 11.63 10.73 11.29
N PHE A 340 11.13 11.91 11.66
CA PHE A 340 9.73 12.24 11.54
C PHE A 340 9.45 12.89 10.19
N LEU A 341 8.50 12.35 9.41
CA LEU A 341 8.08 12.94 8.15
C LEU A 341 7.06 14.05 8.40
N LEU A 342 7.52 15.29 8.53
CA LEU A 342 6.64 16.47 8.62
C LEU A 342 6.21 16.91 7.22
N THR A 343 5.51 16.01 6.51
CA THR A 343 5.13 16.17 5.12
C THR A 343 3.60 16.06 4.96
N PRO A 344 2.83 17.13 5.25
CA PRO A 344 1.38 17.05 5.16
C PRO A 344 0.92 16.68 3.73
N PRO A 345 -0.18 15.91 3.59
CA PRO A 345 -0.80 15.60 2.30
C PRO A 345 -0.93 16.81 1.36
N GLU A 346 -0.64 16.69 0.07
CA GLU A 346 -0.73 17.78 -0.93
C GLU A 346 -2.14 18.39 -1.01
N ARG A 347 -3.16 17.57 -0.73
CA ARG A 347 -4.55 18.02 -0.70
C ARG A 347 -4.81 19.03 0.43
N LEU A 348 -3.98 19.04 1.48
CA LEU A 348 -4.05 20.07 2.53
C LEU A 348 -3.35 21.35 2.05
N LYS A 349 -4.13 22.43 1.97
CA LYS A 349 -3.67 23.75 1.53
C LYS A 349 -3.96 24.83 2.58
N GLY A 350 -3.31 25.98 2.41
CA GLY A 350 -3.56 27.19 3.20
C GLY A 350 -3.31 27.00 4.69
N LYS A 351 -4.21 27.53 5.52
CA LYS A 351 -4.07 27.60 6.99
C LYS A 351 -3.83 26.23 7.62
N VAL A 352 -4.57 25.20 7.22
CA VAL A 352 -4.44 23.86 7.82
C VAL A 352 -3.05 23.26 7.59
N ARG A 353 -2.51 23.41 6.36
CA ARG A 353 -1.15 22.95 6.05
C ARG A 353 -0.11 23.66 6.91
N LYS A 354 -0.22 24.99 6.98
CA LYS A 354 0.67 25.84 7.79
C LYS A 354 0.61 25.46 9.28
N ASP A 355 -0.59 25.31 9.83
CA ASP A 355 -0.80 24.95 11.24
C ASP A 355 -0.15 23.59 11.60
N ILE A 356 -0.20 22.59 10.71
CA ILE A 356 0.45 21.29 10.92
C ILE A 356 1.97 21.44 10.92
N LEU A 357 2.51 22.14 9.93
CA LEU A 357 3.95 22.36 9.78
C LEU A 357 4.52 23.13 10.98
N GLU A 358 3.90 24.25 11.36
CA GLU A 358 4.33 25.05 12.52
C GLU A 358 4.26 24.26 13.82
N TYR A 359 3.20 23.47 14.01
CA TYR A 359 3.07 22.61 15.18
C TYR A 359 4.16 21.52 15.22
N GLY A 360 4.48 20.89 14.10
CA GLY A 360 5.56 19.90 14.01
C GLY A 360 6.96 20.49 14.24
N ILE A 361 7.22 21.70 13.72
CA ILE A 361 8.48 22.41 13.98
C ILE A 361 8.60 22.79 15.45
N LYS A 362 7.52 23.27 16.09
CA LYS A 362 7.51 23.54 17.53
C LYS A 362 7.84 22.30 18.36
N LEU A 363 7.30 21.14 18.00
CA LEU A 363 7.63 19.88 18.66
C LEU A 363 9.10 19.47 18.42
N THR A 364 9.66 19.84 17.27
CA THR A 364 11.08 19.61 16.99
C THR A 364 11.96 20.51 17.85
N GLU A 365 11.62 21.79 17.97
CA GLU A 365 12.28 22.75 18.87
C GLU A 365 12.25 22.30 20.32
N GLN A 366 11.11 21.79 20.79
CA GLN A 366 10.91 21.30 22.16
C GLN A 366 11.60 19.96 22.46
N GLY A 367 12.04 19.23 21.42
CA GLY A 367 12.72 17.94 21.56
C GLY A 367 11.78 16.73 21.61
N ASP A 368 10.47 16.96 21.53
CA ASP A 368 9.47 15.88 21.42
C ASP A 368 9.62 15.09 20.10
N ILE A 369 10.17 15.73 19.07
CA ILE A 369 10.56 15.14 17.81
C ILE A 369 12.05 15.47 17.58
N PRO A 370 12.97 14.50 17.66
CA PRO A 370 14.40 14.79 17.56
C PRO A 370 14.82 15.44 16.24
N CYS A 371 14.24 14.96 15.13
CA CYS A 371 14.46 15.44 13.78
C CYS A 371 13.21 15.27 12.92
N SER A 372 12.95 16.26 12.08
CA SER A 372 11.84 16.30 11.12
C SER A 372 12.36 16.47 9.69
N VAL A 373 11.72 15.82 8.72
CA VAL A 373 11.84 16.12 7.29
C VAL A 373 10.70 17.03 6.88
N ILE A 374 11.03 18.15 6.23
CA ILE A 374 10.08 19.03 5.56
C ILE A 374 10.40 19.10 4.06
N LEU A 375 9.38 19.19 3.21
CA LEU A 375 9.59 19.34 1.77
C LEU A 375 10.08 20.75 1.44
N GLU A 376 10.86 20.89 0.35
CA GLU A 376 11.41 22.19 -0.05
C GLU A 376 10.32 23.25 -0.28
N LYS A 377 9.21 22.85 -0.90
CA LYS A 377 8.04 23.73 -1.10
C LYS A 377 7.40 24.24 0.19
N ASP A 378 7.55 23.50 1.30
CA ASP A 378 6.97 23.85 2.59
C ASP A 378 7.94 24.69 3.43
N ARG A 379 9.26 24.52 3.22
CA ARG A 379 10.29 25.26 3.93
C ARG A 379 10.12 26.76 3.81
N HIS A 380 9.78 27.27 2.62
CA HIS A 380 9.65 28.71 2.38
C HIS A 380 8.49 29.36 3.14
N ALA A 381 7.48 28.58 3.53
CA ALA A 381 6.33 29.07 4.30
C ALA A 381 6.58 29.09 5.82
N LEU A 382 7.75 28.62 6.27
CA LEU A 382 8.08 28.42 7.69
C LEU A 382 9.20 29.35 8.15
N SER A 383 8.97 30.00 9.29
CA SER A 383 10.02 30.62 10.10
C SER A 383 10.60 29.54 11.00
N LEU A 384 11.85 29.15 10.76
CA LEU A 384 12.53 28.16 11.59
C LEU A 384 13.23 28.85 12.77
N PRO A 385 13.07 28.34 14.01
CA PRO A 385 13.82 28.81 15.16
C PRO A 385 15.35 28.74 14.93
N PRO A 386 16.12 29.75 15.39
CA PRO A 386 17.56 29.84 15.11
C PRO A 386 18.40 28.77 15.83
N ASN A 387 17.83 28.09 16.83
CA ASN A 387 18.45 27.01 17.60
C ASN A 387 18.26 25.61 16.96
N LEU A 388 17.60 25.52 15.81
CA LEU A 388 17.47 24.28 15.05
C LEU A 388 18.57 24.19 13.99
N ASP A 389 19.18 23.01 13.90
CA ASP A 389 20.07 22.66 12.81
C ASP A 389 19.25 22.34 11.57
N VAL A 390 19.61 22.95 10.44
CA VAL A 390 18.92 22.78 9.16
C VAL A 390 19.90 22.29 8.12
N GLU A 391 19.57 21.15 7.51
CA GLU A 391 20.35 20.56 6.42
C GLU A 391 19.50 20.44 5.17
N LYS A 392 20.01 20.92 4.04
CA LYS A 392 19.34 20.81 2.75
C LYS A 392 19.70 19.47 2.10
N GLY A 393 18.68 18.69 1.76
CA GLY A 393 18.78 17.51 0.90
C GLY A 393 18.17 17.76 -0.47
N GLY A 394 18.19 16.74 -1.34
CA GLY A 394 17.56 16.82 -2.65
C GLY A 394 16.03 16.93 -2.56
N GLY A 395 15.48 18.15 -2.63
CA GLY A 395 14.04 18.44 -2.60
C GLY A 395 13.40 18.45 -1.20
N PHE A 396 14.20 18.37 -0.13
CA PHE A 396 13.72 18.39 1.25
C PHE A 396 14.75 19.05 2.18
N TYR A 397 14.34 19.36 3.41
CA TYR A 397 15.21 19.78 4.49
C TYR A 397 15.03 18.86 5.68
N THR A 398 16.15 18.53 6.34
CA THR A 398 16.15 17.91 7.66
C THR A 398 16.35 19.00 8.69
N VAL A 399 15.44 19.05 9.67
CA VAL A 399 15.44 20.02 10.77
C VAL A 399 15.57 19.25 12.06
N CYS A 400 16.65 19.48 12.82
CA CYS A 400 16.97 18.75 14.03
C CYS A 400 17.28 19.71 15.18
N GLN A 401 17.15 19.24 16.42
CA GLN A 401 17.78 19.95 17.54
C GLN A 401 19.31 19.94 17.40
N SER A 402 19.94 21.07 17.69
CA SER A 402 21.41 21.24 17.62
C SER A 402 22.22 20.19 18.40
N ARG A 403 21.64 19.62 19.47
CA ARG A 403 22.28 18.58 20.29
C ARG A 403 22.14 17.16 19.71
N SER A 404 21.15 16.91 18.86
CA SER A 404 20.87 15.58 18.28
C SER A 404 21.87 15.20 17.18
N ARG A 405 22.53 16.19 16.57
CA ARG A 405 23.47 15.97 15.46
C ARG A 405 24.73 15.20 15.87
N ARG A 406 25.22 15.38 17.10
CA ARG A 406 26.35 14.59 17.64
C ARG A 406 26.04 13.09 17.80
N ALA A 407 24.77 12.70 17.93
CA ALA A 407 24.40 11.29 18.06
C ALA A 407 24.07 10.62 16.72
N LEU A 408 23.64 11.40 15.72
CA LEU A 408 23.18 10.91 14.41
C LEU A 408 24.31 10.72 13.38
N PHE A 409 25.47 11.36 13.57
CA PHE A 409 26.57 11.34 12.60
C PHE A 409 27.90 10.75 13.14
N ASP A 410 28.04 10.54 14.46
CA ASP A 410 29.25 9.91 15.05
C ASP A 410 29.23 8.36 15.00
N ARG A 411 28.36 7.74 14.17
CA ARG A 411 28.32 6.28 13.97
C ARG A 411 28.60 5.84 12.53
N THR A 412 29.30 6.69 11.77
CA THR A 412 30.01 6.30 10.55
C THR A 412 31.51 6.26 10.82
N GLY A 413 31.91 5.39 11.75
CA GLY A 413 33.28 4.91 11.92
C GLY A 413 33.32 3.42 11.65
#